data_AF-A0A8T7DCS3-F1
#
_entry.id   AF-A0A8T7DCS3-F1
#
_cell.length_a   1.000
_cell.length_b   1.000
_cell.length_c   1.000
_cell.angle_alpha   90.00
_cell.angle_beta   90.00
_cell.angle_gamma   90.00
#
_symmetry.space_group_name_H-M   'P 1'
#
loop_
_entity.id
_entity.type
_entity.pdbx_description
1 polymer ?
#
loop_
_entity_poly.entity_id
_entity_poly.type
_entity_poly.pdbx_seq_one_letter_code
_entity_poly.pdbx_strand_id
1 'polypeptide(L)' 'IYALMLELNESSSTALIMVTHDEHLAQRMDRVLTLVDGQLKEA' A
#
# COMPACT_ATOMS: atom_id res chain seq x y z
N ILE A 1 11.67 2.44 -8.07
CA ILE A 1 10.83 1.33 -8.62
C ILE A 1 9.39 1.36 -8.13
N TYR A 2 9.10 1.71 -6.86
CA TYR A 2 7.72 1.78 -6.34
C TYR A 2 6.79 2.73 -7.10
N ALA A 3 7.29 3.85 -7.60
CA ALA A 3 6.51 4.78 -8.42
C ALA A 3 5.96 4.13 -9.71
N LEU A 4 6.73 3.26 -10.36
CA LEU A 4 6.30 2.55 -11.57
C LEU A 4 5.22 1.51 -11.26
N MET A 5 5.27 0.87 -10.08
CA MET A 5 4.25 -0.08 -9.64
C MET A 5 2.92 0.62 -9.30
N LEU A 6 2.98 1.82 -8.71
CA LEU A 6 1.83 2.68 -8.47
C LEU A 6 1.16 3.13 -9.77
N GLU A 7 1.96 3.59 -10.75
CA GLU A 7 1.47 4.03 -12.07
C GLU A 7 0.82 2.88 -12.86
N LEU A 8 1.38 1.68 -12.74
CA LEU A 8 0.78 0.46 -13.29
C LEU A 8 -0.54 0.10 -12.61
N ASN A 9 -0.66 0.30 -11.29
CA ASN A 9 -1.89 0.05 -10.56
C ASN A 9 -3.03 0.96 -11.04
N GLU A 10 -2.76 2.27 -11.16
CA GLU A 10 -3.73 3.26 -11.64
C GLU A 10 -4.20 2.96 -13.08
N SER A 11 -3.29 2.54 -13.95
CA SER A 11 -3.61 2.26 -15.37
C SER A 11 -4.23 0.89 -15.62
N SER A 12 -3.95 -0.11 -14.78
CA SER A 12 -4.34 -1.51 -15.01
C SER A 12 -5.62 -1.92 -14.27
N SER A 13 -6.27 -1.03 -13.50
CA SER A 13 -7.47 -1.32 -12.68
C SER A 13 -7.33 -2.59 -11.83
N THR A 14 -6.11 -2.91 -11.41
CA THR A 14 -5.81 -4.09 -10.60
C THR A 14 -5.74 -3.66 -9.14
N ALA A 15 -5.84 -4.60 -8.20
CA ALA A 15 -5.58 -4.31 -6.79
C ALA A 15 -4.10 -4.58 -6.49
N LEU A 16 -3.35 -3.53 -6.15
CA LEU A 16 -1.97 -3.62 -5.64
C LEU A 16 -1.97 -3.66 -4.11
N ILE A 17 -1.45 -4.74 -3.53
CA ILE A 17 -1.22 -4.87 -2.09
C ILE A 17 0.29 -4.82 -1.84
N MET A 18 0.72 -3.95 -0.94
CA MET A 18 2.13 -3.75 -0.60
C MET A 18 2.32 -3.82 0.92
N VAL A 19 3.34 -4.56 1.36
CA VAL A 19 3.75 -4.61 2.78
C VAL A 19 5.09 -3.92 2.90
N THR A 20 5.16 -2.92 3.78
CA THR A 20 6.37 -2.14 4.02
C THR A 20 6.45 -1.75 5.50
N HIS A 21 7.68 -1.61 6.01
CA HIS A 21 7.95 -0.99 7.31
C HIS A 21 8.20 0.53 7.19
N ASP A 22 8.24 1.06 5.96
CA ASP A 22 8.40 2.48 5.69
C ASP A 22 7.03 3.17 5.62
N GLU A 23 6.72 3.98 6.64
CA GLU A 23 5.48 4.73 6.75
C GLU A 23 5.30 5.76 5.63
N HIS A 24 6.40 6.39 5.17
CA HIS A 24 6.33 7.39 4.09
C HIS A 24 5.93 6.74 2.76
N LEU A 25 6.36 5.50 2.52
CA LEU A 25 5.93 4.75 1.35
C LEU A 25 4.46 4.30 1.47
N ALA A 26 4.04 3.84 2.65
CA ALA A 26 2.66 3.43 2.91
C ALA A 26 1.68 4.59 2.69
N GLN A 27 1.99 5.79 3.15
CA GLN A 27 1.18 7.00 2.97
C GLN A 27 0.94 7.41 1.51
N ARG A 28 1.70 6.85 0.57
CA ARG A 28 1.50 7.08 -0.87
C ARG A 28 0.49 6.13 -1.51
N MET A 29 -0.04 5.16 -0.76
CA MET A 29 -1.09 4.24 -1.21
C MET A 29 -2.47 4.83 -0.94
N ASP A 30 -3.49 4.34 -1.65
CA ASP A 30 -4.88 4.78 -1.47
C ASP A 30 -5.44 4.43 -0.09
N ARG A 31 -4.97 3.32 0.50
CA ARG A 31 -5.37 2.85 1.83
C ARG A 31 -4.17 2.32 2.57
N VAL A 32 -4.10 2.64 3.86
CA VAL A 32 -3.07 2.13 4.77
C VAL A 32 -3.75 1.34 5.88
N LEU A 33 -3.29 0.11 6.07
CA LEU A 33 -3.73 -0.78 7.14
C LEU A 33 -2.49 -1.23 7.92
N THR A 34 -2.57 -1.17 9.24
CA THR A 34 -1.53 -1.66 10.15
C THR A 34 -1.93 -3.02 10.69
N LEU A 35 -1.02 -3.99 10.57
CA LEU A 35 -1.19 -5.30 11.18
C LEU A 35 -0.82 -5.22 12.66
N VAL A 36 -1.82 -5.32 13.54
CA VAL A 36 -1.67 -5.30 15.00
C VAL A 36 -2.25 -6.59 15.57
N ASP A 37 -1.43 -7.37 16.27
CA ASP A 37 -1.83 -8.64 16.90
C ASP A 37 -2.56 -9.59 15.93
N GLY A 38 -2.10 -9.66 14.67
CA GLY A 38 -2.68 -10.52 13.63
C GLY A 38 -3.96 -9.97 12.98
N GLN A 39 -4.39 -8.76 13.32
CA GLN A 39 -5.54 -8.09 12.72
C GLN A 39 -5.13 -6.83 11.97
N LEU A 40 -5.69 -6.63 10.77
CA LEU A 40 -5.52 -5.39 10.02
C LEU A 40 -6.45 -4.32 10.57
N LYS A 41 -5.88 -3.18 10.97
CA LYS A 41 -6.60 -1.99 11.45
C LYS A 41 -6.30 -0.81 10.56
N GLU A 42 -7.28 0.08 10.36
CA GLU A 42 -7.01 1.36 9.69
C GLU A 42 -6.10 2.21 10.58
N ALA A 43 -5.06 2.76 9.96
CA ALA A 43 -4.04 3.56 10.64
C ALA A 43 -4.58 4.93 11.08
#